data_AF-A0A382ZSM9-F1
#
_entry.id   AF-A0A382ZSM9-F1
#
_cell.length_a   1.000
_cell.length_b   1.000
_cell.length_c   1.000
_cell.angle_alpha   90.00
_cell.angle_beta   90.00
_cell.angle_gamma   90.00
#
_symmetry.space_group_name_H-M   'P 1'
#
loop_
_entity.id
_entity.type
_entity.pdbx_description
1 polymer ?
#
loop_
_entity_poly.entity_id
_entity_poly.type
_entity_poly.pdbx_seq_one_letter_code
_entity_poly.pdbx_strand_id
1 'polypeptide(L)' 'MKKIILSVLAGLALVSTVKAAKAVPTLEALLPAETVLVMAAPNYASAKKHFKASASGQFWDSAEFKPFRKKLADGFEAN' A
#
# COMPACT_ATOMS: atom_id res chain seq x y z
N MET A 1 21.81 -5.68 -41.06
CA MET A 1 20.90 -6.67 -40.44
C MET A 1 20.95 -6.69 -38.90
N LYS A 2 22.13 -6.56 -38.25
CA LYS A 2 22.26 -6.55 -36.77
C LYS A 2 21.46 -5.46 -36.02
N LYS A 3 21.33 -4.25 -36.60
CA LYS A 3 20.64 -3.11 -35.97
C LYS A 3 19.11 -3.26 -35.90
N ILE A 4 18.51 -3.99 -36.84
CA ILE A 4 17.05 -4.20 -36.90
C ILE A 4 16.62 -5.22 -35.84
N ILE A 5 17.42 -6.27 -35.65
CA ILE A 5 17.16 -7.33 -34.66
C ILE A 5 17.16 -6.76 -33.23
N LEU A 6 18.07 -5.82 -32.93
CA LEU A 6 18.14 -5.18 -31.61
C LEU A 6 16.89 -4.34 -31.29
N SER A 7 16.37 -3.60 -32.28
CA SER A 7 15.16 -2.77 -32.12
C SER A 7 13.89 -3.60 -31.97
N VAL A 8 13.81 -4.74 -32.66
CA VAL A 8 12.68 -5.68 -32.52
C VAL A 8 12.70 -6.36 -31.15
N LEU A 9 13.88 -6.74 -30.63
CA LEU A 9 14.00 -7.36 -29.31
C LEU A 9 13.63 -6.39 -28.17
N ALA A 10 14.05 -5.12 -28.29
CA ALA A 10 13.65 -4.07 -27.35
C ALA A 10 12.15 -3.77 -27.41
N GLY A 11 11.56 -3.73 -28.61
CA GLY A 11 10.11 -3.58 -28.79
C GLY A 11 9.31 -4.75 -28.21
N LEU A 12 9.80 -5.98 -28.36
CA LEU A 12 9.14 -7.17 -27.82
C LEU A 12 9.19 -7.21 -26.28
N ALA A 13 10.28 -6.75 -25.67
CA ALA A 13 10.40 -6.61 -24.21
C ALA A 13 9.40 -5.56 -23.66
N LEU A 14 9.21 -4.43 -24.36
CA LEU A 14 8.25 -3.40 -23.98
C LEU A 14 6.78 -3.82 -24.16
N VAL A 15 6.45 -4.64 -25.16
CA VAL A 15 5.08 -5.15 -25.34
C VAL A 15 4.75 -6.24 -24.31
N SER A 16 5.77 -6.98 -23.86
CA SER A 16 5.63 -8.02 -22.83
C SER A 16 5.25 -7.45 -21.45
N THR A 17 5.66 -6.22 -21.13
CA THR A 17 5.31 -5.57 -19.86
C THR A 17 3.87 -5.07 -19.83
N VAL A 18 3.29 -4.67 -20.97
CA VAL A 18 1.90 -4.16 -21.03
C VAL A 18 0.89 -5.29 -20.79
N LYS A 19 1.15 -6.49 -21.30
CA LYS A 19 0.26 -7.65 -21.09
C LYS A 19 0.43 -8.25 -19.70
N ALA A 20 1.63 -8.17 -19.12
CA ALA A 20 1.88 -8.51 -17.71
C ALA A 20 1.22 -7.50 -16.75
N ALA A 21 1.26 -6.20 -17.05
CA ALA A 21 0.62 -5.16 -16.23
C ALA A 21 -0.91 -5.31 -16.14
N LYS A 22 -1.55 -5.92 -17.13
CA LYS A 22 -3.00 -6.20 -17.11
C LYS A 22 -3.39 -7.43 -16.29
N ALA A 23 -2.43 -8.31 -16.01
CA ALA A 23 -2.63 -9.56 -15.27
C ALA A 23 -2.18 -9.46 -13.80
N VAL A 24 -1.54 -8.36 -13.41
CA VAL A 24 -1.20 -8.09 -12.02
C VAL A 24 -2.42 -7.41 -11.38
N PRO A 25 -3.01 -8.00 -10.31
CA PRO A 25 -4.07 -7.34 -9.56
C PRO A 25 -3.59 -5.96 -9.10
N THR A 26 -4.49 -4.97 -9.11
CA THR A 26 -4.15 -3.64 -8.59
C THR A 26 -3.75 -3.75 -7.13
N LEU A 27 -2.99 -2.77 -6.62
CA LEU A 27 -2.55 -2.79 -5.23
C LEU A 27 -3.75 -2.93 -4.28
N GLU A 28 -4.85 -2.26 -4.58
CA GLU A 28 -6.11 -2.33 -3.83
C GLU A 28 -6.71 -3.74 -3.86
N ALA A 29 -6.65 -4.44 -4.99
CA ALA A 29 -7.14 -5.81 -5.14
C ALA A 29 -6.27 -6.84 -4.41
N LEU A 30 -5.07 -6.47 -3.96
CA LEU A 30 -4.18 -7.29 -3.13
C LEU A 30 -4.40 -7.10 -1.63
N LEU A 31 -5.16 -6.07 -1.24
CA LEU A 31 -5.40 -5.74 0.15
C LEU A 31 -6.70 -6.40 0.62
N PRO A 32 -6.82 -6.75 1.91
CA PRO A 32 -8.10 -7.13 2.49
C PRO A 32 -9.16 -6.05 2.19
N ALA A 33 -10.40 -6.46 1.94
CA ALA A 33 -11.48 -5.54 1.58
C ALA A 33 -11.75 -4.48 2.67
N GLU A 34 -11.49 -4.85 3.91
CA GLU A 34 -11.55 -4.01 5.10
C GLU A 34 -10.38 -3.02 5.25
N THR A 35 -9.45 -2.94 4.29
CA THR A 35 -8.31 -2.02 4.36
C THR A 35 -8.75 -0.57 4.19
N VAL A 36 -8.65 0.23 5.26
CA VAL A 36 -9.06 1.65 5.26
C VAL A 36 -7.93 2.60 4.81
N LEU A 37 -6.67 2.23 5.03
CA LEU A 37 -5.53 3.10 4.69
C LEU A 37 -4.26 2.27 4.45
N VAL A 38 -3.56 2.58 3.36
CA VAL A 38 -2.20 2.12 3.11
C VAL A 38 -1.27 3.33 3.01
N MET A 39 -0.16 3.26 3.74
CA MET A 39 0.88 4.29 3.71
C MET A 39 2.22 3.63 3.43
N ALA A 40 2.89 4.08 2.37
CA ALA A 40 4.27 3.74 2.10
C ALA A 40 5.20 4.69 2.86
N ALA A 41 6.13 4.15 3.63
CA ALA A 41 7.17 4.91 4.30
C ALA A 41 8.54 4.30 4.02
N PRO A 42 9.59 5.12 3.73
CA PRO A 42 10.94 4.61 3.49
C PRO A 42 11.51 3.83 4.67
N ASN A 43 11.12 4.20 5.90
CA ASN A 43 11.47 3.51 7.13
C ASN A 43 10.26 3.51 8.08
N TYR A 44 9.70 2.33 8.32
CA TYR A 44 8.54 2.16 9.20
C TYR A 44 8.82 2.61 10.65
N ALA A 45 10.00 2.33 11.19
CA ALA A 45 10.35 2.71 12.56
C ALA A 45 10.36 4.23 12.73
N SER A 46 10.95 4.95 11.76
CA SER A 46 10.95 6.41 11.74
C SER A 46 9.54 6.97 11.58
N ALA A 47 8.76 6.45 10.62
CA ALA A 47 7.38 6.90 10.39
C ALA A 47 6.51 6.70 11.63
N LYS A 48 6.61 5.53 12.28
CA LYS A 48 5.90 5.24 13.53
C LYS A 48 6.32 6.19 14.66
N LYS A 49 7.62 6.46 14.80
CA LYS A 49 8.14 7.41 15.80
C LYS A 49 7.54 8.80 15.59
N HIS A 50 7.55 9.30 14.36
CA HIS A 50 7.02 10.63 14.04
C HIS A 50 5.49 10.69 14.18
N PHE A 51 4.77 9.66 13.75
CA PHE A 51 3.33 9.58 13.95
C PHE A 51 2.97 9.67 15.43
N LYS A 52 3.59 8.84 16.29
CA LYS A 52 3.35 8.86 17.75
C LYS A 52 3.67 10.21 18.40
N ALA A 53 4.66 10.93 17.90
CA ALA A 53 5.02 12.25 18.40
C ALA A 53 4.10 13.38 17.87
N SER A 54 3.31 13.12 16.82
CA SER A 54 2.39 14.11 16.24
C SER A 54 1.14 14.32 17.08
N ALA A 55 0.47 15.46 16.92
CA ALA A 55 -0.82 15.73 17.57
C ALA A 55 -1.86 14.65 17.26
N SER A 56 -1.90 14.18 16.01
CA SER A 56 -2.81 13.11 15.59
C SER A 56 -2.49 11.78 16.27
N GLY A 57 -1.21 11.43 16.42
CA GLY A 57 -0.80 10.21 17.12
C GLY A 57 -1.05 10.27 18.62
N GLN A 58 -0.83 11.43 19.24
CA GLN A 58 -1.16 11.65 20.65
C GLN A 58 -2.66 11.57 20.91
N PHE A 59 -3.47 12.19 20.03
CA PHE A 59 -4.92 12.06 20.08
C PHE A 59 -5.37 10.61 19.86
N TRP A 60 -4.78 9.91 18.88
CA TRP A 60 -5.07 8.50 18.63
C TRP A 60 -4.77 7.63 19.84
N ASP A 61 -3.68 7.91 20.56
CA ASP A 61 -3.28 7.16 21.76
C ASP A 61 -3.94 7.63 23.06
N SER A 62 -4.80 8.65 23.01
CA SER A 62 -5.44 9.22 24.19
C SER A 62 -6.42 8.26 24.88
N ALA A 63 -6.72 8.52 26.16
CA ALA A 63 -7.65 7.71 26.95
C ALA A 63 -9.09 7.84 26.42
N GLU A 64 -9.45 9.04 25.98
CA GLU A 64 -10.76 9.38 25.42
C GLU A 64 -11.02 8.68 24.09
N PHE A 65 -9.96 8.49 23.30
CA PHE A 65 -10.07 7.85 21.98
C PHE A 65 -9.97 6.32 22.04
N LYS A 66 -9.52 5.76 23.17
CA LYS A 66 -9.37 4.31 23.38
C LYS A 66 -10.67 3.50 23.19
N PRO A 67 -11.85 3.92 23.70
CA PRO A 67 -13.11 3.20 23.48
C PRO A 67 -13.51 3.16 22.00
N PHE A 68 -13.30 4.26 21.28
CA PHE A 68 -13.56 4.31 19.84
C PHE A 68 -12.64 3.35 19.08
N ARG A 69 -11.32 3.35 19.37
CA ARG A 69 -10.37 2.41 18.74
C ARG A 69 -10.75 0.96 18.99
N LYS A 70 -11.17 0.63 20.21
CA LYS A 70 -11.64 -0.71 20.54
C LYS A 70 -12.85 -1.09 19.69
N LYS A 71 -13.87 -0.23 19.63
CA LYS A 71 -15.07 -0.46 18.81
C LYS A 71 -14.74 -0.59 17.32
N LEU A 72 -13.79 0.21 16.83
CA LEU A 72 -13.32 0.15 15.45
C LEU A 72 -12.64 -1.20 15.15
N ALA A 73 -11.75 -1.66 16.03
CA ALA A 73 -11.07 -2.95 15.89
C ALA A 73 -12.04 -4.13 15.98
N ASP A 74 -12.91 -4.13 17.00
CA ASP A 74 -13.93 -5.17 17.19
C ASP A 74 -14.88 -5.23 15.96
N GLY A 75 -15.13 -4.09 15.30
CA GLY A 75 -15.93 -4.03 14.07
C GLY A 75 -15.28 -4.68 12.86
N PHE A 76 -13.94 -4.71 12.78
CA PHE A 76 -13.23 -5.44 11.73
C PHE A 76 -13.21 -6.94 11.95
N GLU A 77 -13.15 -7.40 13.21
CA GLU A 77 -13.15 -8.84 13.54
C GLU A 77 -14.53 -9.50 13.40
N ALA A 78 -15.60 -8.70 13.42
CA ALA A 78 -16.99 -9.19 13.34
C ALA A 78 -17.53 -9.32 11.91
N ASN A 79 -16.78 -8.90 10.89
CA ASN A 79 -17.13 -8.99 9.46
C ASN A 79 -16.20 -9.96 8.73
#